data_AF-A0A958NK83-F1
#
_entry.id   AF-A0A958NK83-F1
#
_cell.length_a   1.000
_cell.length_b   1.000
_cell.length_c   1.000
_cell.angle_alpha   90.00
_cell.angle_beta   90.00
_cell.angle_gamma   90.00
#
_symmetry.space_group_name_H-M   'P 1'
#
loop_
_entity.id
_entity.type
_entity.pdbx_description
1 polymer ?
#
loop_
_entity_poly.entity_id
_entity_poly.type
_entity_poly.pdbx_seq_one_letter_code
_entity_poly.pdbx_strand_id
1 'polypeptide(L)'
;GGKSPTLIDSTANIDKAAKRIVWGKFMNAGQICVSPDYVLIDESIKEKFIDACKKWIEHYFTDQPETSDSYARIVSDKHVERLKSHLDNAQSLKAKVEIGGRVEANSKYIAPTLVSNLRDEATLLDEEIFGPILPIVTYKTLDEAIAYINKKERPLALYIYSSSKRNTKHIIKNTRAGGTCINNNVIHYANHNLPFGGVNNSGIGKSHGFYGFKAFSNQRAVVKQHTFGINELLFPPYTKFKEKLARATIKWF
;
A
#
# COMPACT_ATOMS: atom_id res chain seq x y z
N GLY A 1 -0.19 5.67 7.70
CA GLY A 1 0.43 4.36 7.40
C GLY A 1 -0.67 3.36 7.14
N GLY A 2 -0.63 2.26 7.87
CA GLY A 2 -1.54 1.11 7.73
C GLY A 2 -0.88 -0.07 7.02
N LYS A 3 -1.48 -1.24 7.15
CA LYS A 3 -0.93 -2.49 6.63
C LYS A 3 -1.15 -2.59 5.12
N SER A 4 -0.12 -2.28 4.32
CA SER A 4 -0.19 -2.35 2.86
C SER A 4 -0.25 -3.80 2.35
N PRO A 5 -1.41 -4.31 1.87
CA PRO A 5 -1.55 -5.67 1.36
C PRO A 5 -0.77 -5.90 0.07
N THR A 6 -0.19 -7.09 -0.05
CA THR A 6 0.41 -7.60 -1.28
C THR A 6 -0.32 -8.85 -1.74
N LEU A 7 -1.29 -8.68 -2.63
CA LEU A 7 -2.09 -9.76 -3.19
C LEU A 7 -1.34 -10.43 -4.35
N ILE A 8 -1.13 -11.74 -4.28
CA ILE A 8 -0.50 -12.55 -5.31
C ILE A 8 -1.50 -13.62 -5.76
N ASP A 9 -1.87 -13.62 -7.04
CA ASP A 9 -2.72 -14.67 -7.61
C ASP A 9 -1.92 -15.79 -8.27
N SER A 10 -2.56 -16.92 -8.51
CA SER A 10 -1.96 -18.12 -9.15
C SER A 10 -1.41 -17.87 -10.55
N THR A 11 -1.75 -16.75 -11.20
CA THR A 11 -1.24 -16.37 -12.53
C THR A 11 0.05 -15.55 -12.46
N ALA A 12 0.51 -15.19 -11.26
CA ALA A 12 1.71 -14.38 -11.06
C ALA A 12 2.99 -15.14 -11.45
N ASN A 13 3.98 -14.39 -11.96
CA ASN A 13 5.34 -14.91 -12.06
C ASN A 13 6.00 -14.87 -10.67
N ILE A 14 6.08 -16.02 -10.01
CA ILE A 14 6.50 -16.14 -8.60
C ILE A 14 7.92 -15.63 -8.35
N ASP A 15 8.89 -15.99 -9.19
CA ASP A 15 10.28 -15.53 -9.00
C ASP A 15 10.41 -14.01 -9.14
N LYS A 16 9.76 -13.41 -10.15
CA LYS A 16 9.74 -11.94 -10.31
C LYS A 16 8.98 -11.24 -9.18
N ALA A 17 7.90 -11.84 -8.69
CA ALA A 17 7.14 -11.30 -7.56
C ALA A 17 8.00 -11.33 -6.28
N ALA A 18 8.58 -12.47 -5.93
CA ALA A 18 9.48 -12.64 -4.79
C ALA A 18 10.65 -11.65 -4.84
N LYS A 19 11.33 -11.53 -6.00
CA LYS A 19 12.42 -10.57 -6.20
C LYS A 19 12.03 -9.15 -5.79
N ARG A 20 10.89 -8.66 -6.29
CA ARG A 20 10.42 -7.28 -6.08
C ARG A 20 9.91 -7.05 -4.65
N ILE A 21 9.20 -8.04 -4.11
CA ILE A 21 8.64 -7.99 -2.75
C ILE A 21 9.76 -8.02 -1.72
N VAL A 22 10.76 -8.89 -1.86
CA VAL A 22 11.93 -8.93 -0.98
C VAL A 22 12.64 -7.57 -0.99
N TRP A 23 12.92 -7.01 -2.17
CA TRP A 23 13.52 -5.68 -2.27
C TRP A 23 12.69 -4.61 -1.54
N GLY A 24 11.38 -4.54 -1.80
CA GLY A 24 10.52 -3.53 -1.18
C GLY A 24 10.32 -3.73 0.32
N LYS A 25 10.26 -4.99 0.77
CA LYS A 25 10.03 -5.34 2.17
C LYS A 25 11.23 -5.01 3.04
N PHE A 26 12.43 -5.34 2.57
CA PHE A 26 13.64 -5.28 3.39
C PHE A 26 14.45 -4.01 3.16
N MET A 27 14.09 -3.18 2.17
CA MET A 27 14.60 -1.81 2.07
C MET A 27 14.32 -1.05 3.37
N ASN A 28 15.34 -0.35 3.89
CA ASN A 28 15.29 0.34 5.18
C ASN A 28 14.83 -0.56 6.35
N ALA A 29 15.12 -1.87 6.28
CA ALA A 29 14.61 -2.88 7.20
C ALA A 29 13.09 -2.85 7.36
N GLY A 30 12.34 -2.52 6.29
CA GLY A 30 10.88 -2.48 6.29
C GLY A 30 10.25 -1.27 6.99
N GLN A 31 11.05 -0.31 7.43
CA GLN A 31 10.60 0.94 8.08
C GLN A 31 10.15 1.97 7.02
N ILE A 32 9.16 1.61 6.22
CA ILE A 32 8.61 2.42 5.13
C ILE A 32 7.08 2.26 5.10
N CYS A 33 6.32 3.36 5.11
CA CYS A 33 4.84 3.33 5.13
C CYS A 33 4.19 2.61 3.92
N VAL A 34 4.92 2.53 2.80
CA VAL A 34 4.51 1.81 1.59
C VAL A 34 5.25 0.48 1.43
N SER A 35 5.97 0.00 2.44
CA SER A 35 6.54 -1.34 2.40
C SER A 35 5.42 -2.39 2.28
N PRO A 36 5.60 -3.49 1.55
CA PRO A 36 4.76 -4.67 1.68
C PRO A 36 4.62 -5.04 3.16
N ASP A 37 3.44 -4.90 3.75
CA ASP A 37 3.26 -5.18 5.17
C ASP A 37 3.05 -6.69 5.37
N TYR A 38 2.12 -7.26 4.60
CA TYR A 38 1.86 -8.70 4.53
C TYR A 38 1.59 -9.15 3.09
N VAL A 39 1.82 -10.43 2.83
CA VAL A 39 1.44 -11.10 1.59
C VAL A 39 0.12 -11.84 1.79
N LEU A 40 -0.78 -11.70 0.81
CA LEU A 40 -2.01 -12.47 0.68
C LEU A 40 -1.93 -13.26 -0.63
N ILE A 41 -1.74 -14.57 -0.54
CA ILE A 41 -1.33 -15.41 -1.68
C ILE A 41 -2.27 -16.59 -1.89
N ASP A 42 -2.51 -16.95 -3.14
CA ASP A 42 -3.23 -18.18 -3.51
C ASP A 42 -2.50 -19.40 -2.91
N GLU A 43 -3.22 -20.25 -2.18
CA GLU A 43 -2.62 -21.36 -1.43
C GLU A 43 -1.78 -22.30 -2.29
N SER A 44 -2.13 -22.45 -3.57
CA SER A 44 -1.46 -23.36 -4.51
C SER A 44 -0.02 -22.95 -4.87
N ILE A 45 0.35 -21.69 -4.63
CA ILE A 45 1.67 -21.12 -5.00
C ILE A 45 2.48 -20.65 -3.78
N LYS A 46 1.95 -20.81 -2.56
CA LYS A 46 2.57 -20.34 -1.31
C LYS A 46 4.00 -20.86 -1.11
N GLU A 47 4.20 -22.18 -1.20
CA GLU A 47 5.52 -22.80 -0.95
C GLU A 47 6.57 -22.33 -1.97
N LYS A 48 6.20 -22.30 -3.27
CA LYS A 48 7.07 -21.79 -4.33
C LYS A 48 7.48 -20.33 -4.10
N PHE A 49 6.57 -19.53 -3.56
CA PHE A 49 6.84 -18.13 -3.22
C PHE A 49 7.79 -17.98 -2.04
N ILE A 50 7.63 -18.81 -0.99
CA ILE A 50 8.53 -18.84 0.16
C ILE A 50 9.96 -19.19 -0.29
N ASP A 51 10.12 -20.24 -1.09
CA ASP A 51 11.44 -20.66 -1.60
C ASP A 51 12.09 -19.58 -2.48
N ALA A 52 11.30 -18.96 -3.35
CA ALA A 52 11.79 -17.84 -4.16
C ALA A 52 12.20 -16.64 -3.29
N CYS A 53 11.46 -16.32 -2.22
CA CYS A 53 11.83 -15.27 -1.30
C CYS A 53 13.14 -15.58 -0.58
N LYS A 54 13.34 -16.82 -0.08
CA LYS A 54 14.59 -17.25 0.56
C LYS A 54 15.79 -17.03 -0.36
N LYS A 55 15.69 -17.48 -1.61
CA LYS A 55 16.70 -17.28 -2.65
C LYS A 55 17.03 -15.79 -2.84
N TRP A 56 16.04 -14.91 -2.94
CA TRP A 56 16.28 -13.48 -3.16
C TRP A 56 16.79 -12.75 -1.92
N ILE A 57 16.41 -13.19 -0.71
CA ILE A 57 16.98 -12.68 0.55
C ILE A 57 18.48 -12.97 0.58
N GLU A 58 18.88 -14.22 0.34
CA GLU A 58 20.28 -14.63 0.30
C GLU A 58 21.04 -13.89 -0.80
N HIS A 59 20.45 -13.73 -1.99
CA HIS A 59 21.08 -12.99 -3.08
C HIS A 59 21.34 -11.51 -2.74
N TYR A 60 20.44 -10.85 -2.01
CA TYR A 60 20.57 -9.42 -1.69
C TYR A 60 21.41 -9.14 -0.45
N PHE A 61 21.38 -10.03 0.54
CA PHE A 61 21.98 -9.78 1.86
C PHE A 61 23.00 -10.82 2.28
N THR A 62 23.39 -11.71 1.37
CA THR A 62 24.22 -12.90 1.62
C THR A 62 23.59 -13.87 2.63
N ASP A 63 24.34 -14.89 3.02
CA ASP A 63 24.02 -15.81 4.11
C ASP A 63 24.10 -15.13 5.49
N GLN A 64 24.69 -13.93 5.58
CA GLN A 64 24.84 -13.15 6.81
C GLN A 64 24.29 -11.72 6.66
N PRO A 65 22.96 -11.54 6.66
CA PRO A 65 22.34 -10.22 6.55
C PRO A 65 22.75 -9.23 7.65
N GLU A 66 23.22 -9.73 8.80
CA GLU A 66 23.72 -8.90 9.89
C GLU A 66 24.95 -8.09 9.48
N THR A 67 25.87 -8.65 8.71
CA THR A 67 27.12 -7.96 8.31
C THR A 67 27.01 -7.29 6.95
N SER A 68 25.86 -7.40 6.28
CA SER A 68 25.62 -6.79 4.97
C SER A 68 25.51 -5.26 5.04
N ASP A 69 26.33 -4.56 4.25
CA ASP A 69 26.26 -3.10 4.06
C ASP A 69 24.94 -2.65 3.40
N SER A 70 24.21 -3.58 2.77
CA SER A 70 22.93 -3.30 2.12
C SER A 70 21.72 -3.45 3.05
N TYR A 71 21.94 -3.79 4.33
CA TYR A 71 20.87 -4.05 5.28
C TYR A 71 20.87 -3.08 6.47
N ALA A 72 19.74 -2.38 6.64
CA ALA A 72 19.58 -1.35 7.66
C ALA A 72 19.39 -1.93 9.09
N ARG A 73 19.30 -1.04 10.08
CA ARG A 73 18.98 -1.36 11.47
C ARG A 73 17.66 -0.73 11.89
N ILE A 74 17.06 -1.30 12.93
CA ILE A 74 15.86 -0.73 13.54
C ILE A 74 16.22 0.56 14.26
N VAL A 75 15.36 1.57 14.14
CA VAL A 75 15.65 2.94 14.59
C VAL A 75 15.92 3.06 16.10
N SER A 76 15.24 2.26 16.94
CA SER A 76 15.38 2.34 18.40
C SER A 76 15.08 1.01 19.10
N ASP A 77 15.55 0.89 20.34
CA ASP A 77 15.38 -0.31 21.18
C ASP A 77 13.89 -0.59 21.44
N LYS A 78 13.07 0.47 21.60
CA LYS A 78 11.61 0.34 21.73
C LYS A 78 10.99 -0.34 20.50
N HIS A 79 11.45 0.02 19.29
CA HIS A 79 10.94 -0.61 18.07
C HIS A 79 11.47 -2.04 17.89
N VAL A 80 12.70 -2.33 18.34
CA VAL A 80 13.23 -3.70 18.38
C VAL A 80 12.36 -4.57 19.30
N GLU A 81 12.09 -4.11 20.52
CA GLU A 81 11.31 -4.88 21.50
C GLU A 81 9.88 -5.13 21.02
N ARG A 82 9.25 -4.14 20.38
CA ARG A 82 7.92 -4.32 19.77
C ARG A 82 7.92 -5.38 18.67
N LEU A 83 8.90 -5.32 17.75
CA LEU A 83 9.01 -6.28 16.65
C LEU A 83 9.31 -7.70 17.16
N LYS A 84 10.16 -7.81 18.18
CA LYS A 84 10.44 -9.06 18.88
C LYS A 84 9.17 -9.61 19.55
N SER A 85 8.42 -8.78 20.26
CA SER A 85 7.15 -9.18 20.89
C SER A 85 6.14 -9.73 19.88
N HIS A 86 6.07 -9.16 18.68
CA HIS A 86 5.23 -9.70 17.60
C HIS A 86 5.68 -11.09 17.11
N LEU A 87 7.00 -11.33 17.01
CA LEU A 87 7.54 -12.64 16.66
C LEU A 87 7.26 -13.67 17.75
N ASP A 88 7.54 -13.33 19.01
CA ASP A 88 7.30 -14.18 20.17
C ASP A 88 5.81 -14.56 20.27
N ASN A 89 4.91 -13.57 20.07
CA ASN A 89 3.46 -13.80 20.01
C ASN A 89 3.08 -14.76 18.87
N ALA A 90 3.58 -14.54 17.66
CA ALA A 90 3.29 -15.42 16.52
C ALA A 90 3.78 -16.85 16.77
N GLN A 91 4.98 -17.02 17.32
CA GLN A 91 5.53 -18.33 17.68
C GLN A 91 4.71 -19.02 18.77
N SER A 92 4.25 -18.29 19.79
CA SER A 92 3.35 -18.82 20.83
C SER A 92 2.02 -19.34 20.26
N LEU A 93 1.56 -18.74 19.15
CA LEU A 93 0.38 -19.14 18.39
C LEU A 93 0.66 -20.22 17.34
N LYS A 94 1.86 -20.84 17.37
CA LYS A 94 2.32 -21.90 16.45
C LYS A 94 2.46 -21.46 15.00
N ALA A 95 2.70 -20.17 14.77
CA ALA A 95 3.15 -19.69 13.46
C ALA A 95 4.53 -20.27 13.14
N LYS A 96 4.82 -20.43 11.85
CA LYS A 96 6.07 -21.00 11.35
C LYS A 96 6.98 -19.89 10.84
N VAL A 97 8.16 -19.77 11.43
CA VAL A 97 9.24 -18.92 10.91
C VAL A 97 9.91 -19.69 9.77
N GLU A 98 9.70 -19.25 8.54
CA GLU A 98 10.21 -19.94 7.34
C GLU A 98 11.70 -19.67 7.11
N ILE A 99 12.17 -18.48 7.49
CA ILE A 99 13.55 -18.01 7.48
C ILE A 99 13.66 -16.81 8.42
N GLY A 100 14.87 -16.55 8.96
CA GLY A 100 15.13 -15.40 9.81
C GLY A 100 14.73 -15.66 11.27
N GLY A 101 14.07 -14.69 11.89
CA GLY A 101 13.62 -14.76 13.29
C GLY A 101 14.67 -14.36 14.33
N ARG A 102 15.94 -14.19 13.94
CA ARG A 102 16.99 -13.72 14.85
C ARG A 102 16.82 -12.22 15.15
N VAL A 103 16.91 -11.88 16.43
CA VAL A 103 16.87 -10.51 16.95
C VAL A 103 18.10 -10.30 17.82
N GLU A 104 18.88 -9.27 17.50
CA GLU A 104 20.04 -8.82 18.29
C GLU A 104 19.79 -7.40 18.77
N ALA A 105 19.38 -7.26 20.03
CA ALA A 105 18.96 -5.98 20.59
C ALA A 105 20.09 -4.94 20.59
N ASN A 106 21.31 -5.34 20.97
CA ASN A 106 22.46 -4.45 21.09
C ASN A 106 22.83 -3.77 19.77
N SER A 107 22.74 -4.50 18.65
CA SER A 107 23.03 -3.99 17.31
C SER A 107 21.78 -3.48 16.58
N LYS A 108 20.60 -3.51 17.25
CA LYS A 108 19.27 -3.21 16.68
C LYS A 108 19.01 -3.96 15.37
N TYR A 109 19.51 -5.19 15.31
CA TYR A 109 19.39 -6.05 14.14
C TYR A 109 18.21 -7.01 14.32
N ILE A 110 17.41 -7.11 13.27
CA ILE A 110 16.39 -8.15 13.12
C ILE A 110 16.59 -8.74 11.74
N ALA A 111 16.75 -10.06 11.66
CA ALA A 111 16.98 -10.75 10.39
C ALA A 111 15.79 -10.57 9.43
N PRO A 112 16.01 -10.57 8.10
CA PRO A 112 14.92 -10.69 7.13
C PRO A 112 14.06 -11.92 7.44
N THR A 113 12.83 -11.71 7.90
CA THR A 113 12.01 -12.78 8.47
C THR A 113 10.75 -13.00 7.66
N LEU A 114 10.48 -14.26 7.31
CA LEU A 114 9.21 -14.68 6.70
C LEU A 114 8.44 -15.54 7.70
N VAL A 115 7.16 -15.25 7.89
CA VAL A 115 6.31 -15.99 8.84
C VAL A 115 5.06 -16.49 8.13
N SER A 116 4.79 -17.79 8.22
CA SER A 116 3.62 -18.46 7.65
C SER A 116 2.80 -19.15 8.75
N ASN A 117 1.66 -19.74 8.39
CA ASN A 117 0.78 -20.46 9.33
C ASN A 117 0.32 -19.59 10.52
N LEU A 118 0.08 -18.30 10.24
CA LEU A 118 -0.38 -17.35 11.25
C LEU A 118 -1.85 -17.58 11.56
N ARG A 119 -2.20 -17.54 12.84
CA ARG A 119 -3.59 -17.48 13.27
C ARG A 119 -4.10 -16.04 13.24
N ASP A 120 -5.41 -15.86 13.21
CA ASP A 120 -6.03 -14.53 13.12
C ASP A 120 -5.73 -13.66 14.35
N GLU A 121 -5.42 -14.26 15.50
CA GLU A 121 -5.03 -13.57 16.74
C GLU A 121 -3.56 -13.13 16.78
N ALA A 122 -2.77 -13.45 15.74
CA ALA A 122 -1.38 -13.05 15.68
C ALA A 122 -1.27 -11.54 15.50
N THR A 123 -0.62 -10.87 16.44
CA THR A 123 -0.45 -9.40 16.44
C THR A 123 0.27 -8.88 15.19
N LEU A 124 1.06 -9.73 14.50
CA LEU A 124 1.62 -9.45 13.18
C LEU A 124 0.56 -9.16 12.10
N LEU A 125 -0.69 -9.57 12.28
CA LEU A 125 -1.80 -9.36 11.35
C LEU A 125 -2.68 -8.16 11.73
N ASP A 126 -2.52 -7.62 12.93
CA ASP A 126 -3.35 -6.54 13.47
C ASP A 126 -2.69 -5.17 13.35
N GLU A 127 -1.43 -5.06 13.79
CA GLU A 127 -0.70 -3.78 13.81
C GLU A 127 0.20 -3.59 12.59
N GLU A 128 0.48 -2.34 12.21
CA GLU A 128 1.49 -2.03 11.18
C GLU A 128 2.88 -2.52 11.64
N ILE A 129 3.51 -3.34 10.81
CA ILE A 129 4.74 -4.03 11.20
C ILE A 129 5.89 -3.04 11.25
N PHE A 130 6.07 -2.23 10.19
CA PHE A 130 7.12 -1.22 10.10
C PHE A 130 8.52 -1.79 10.48
N GLY A 131 8.82 -2.97 9.93
CA GLY A 131 10.00 -3.75 10.26
C GLY A 131 10.19 -4.94 9.29
N PRO A 132 11.30 -5.70 9.42
CA PRO A 132 11.72 -6.69 8.45
C PRO A 132 11.08 -8.06 8.68
N ILE A 133 9.77 -8.08 8.94
CA ILE A 133 8.99 -9.30 9.16
C ILE A 133 7.86 -9.33 8.13
N LEU A 134 7.79 -10.36 7.30
CA LEU A 134 6.78 -10.51 6.26
C LEU A 134 5.84 -11.70 6.57
N PRO A 135 4.65 -11.42 7.11
CA PRO A 135 3.56 -12.37 7.22
C PRO A 135 3.07 -12.85 5.85
N ILE A 136 2.81 -14.15 5.72
CA ILE A 136 2.26 -14.78 4.53
C ILE A 136 0.93 -15.44 4.91
N VAL A 137 -0.15 -14.87 4.41
CA VAL A 137 -1.54 -15.33 4.59
C VAL A 137 -2.03 -15.94 3.29
N THR A 138 -2.71 -17.07 3.36
CA THR A 138 -3.29 -17.73 2.18
C THR A 138 -4.76 -17.42 1.98
N TYR A 139 -5.23 -17.51 0.75
CA TYR A 139 -6.66 -17.53 0.40
C TYR A 139 -6.94 -18.63 -0.63
N LYS A 140 -8.21 -19.00 -0.78
CA LYS A 140 -8.66 -20.00 -1.77
C LYS A 140 -9.33 -19.37 -2.97
N THR A 141 -10.07 -18.28 -2.75
CA THR A 141 -10.72 -17.54 -3.83
C THR A 141 -10.32 -16.07 -3.84
N LEU A 142 -10.32 -15.45 -5.03
CA LEU A 142 -9.97 -14.05 -5.15
C LEU A 142 -10.94 -13.13 -4.38
N ASP A 143 -12.21 -13.53 -4.26
CA ASP A 143 -13.21 -12.78 -3.51
C ASP A 143 -12.97 -12.85 -1.99
N GLU A 144 -12.50 -13.99 -1.46
CA GLU A 144 -12.02 -14.07 -0.07
C GLU A 144 -10.85 -13.11 0.17
N ALA A 145 -9.91 -13.03 -0.77
CA ALA A 145 -8.77 -12.12 -0.64
C ALA A 145 -9.21 -10.64 -0.60
N ILE A 146 -10.17 -10.28 -1.46
CA ILE A 146 -10.76 -8.93 -1.49
C ILE A 146 -11.53 -8.65 -0.19
N ALA A 147 -12.31 -9.61 0.30
CA ALA A 147 -13.03 -9.48 1.57
C ALA A 147 -12.08 -9.30 2.76
N TYR A 148 -10.96 -10.04 2.79
CA TYR A 148 -9.93 -9.91 3.81
C TYR A 148 -9.33 -8.49 3.85
N ILE A 149 -8.99 -7.93 2.67
CA ILE A 149 -8.48 -6.56 2.57
C ILE A 149 -9.53 -5.54 3.05
N ASN A 150 -10.78 -5.69 2.63
CA ASN A 150 -11.86 -4.75 2.94
C ASN A 150 -12.33 -4.80 4.41
N LYS A 151 -12.03 -5.88 5.15
CA LYS A 151 -12.28 -5.98 6.59
C LYS A 151 -11.35 -5.08 7.41
N LYS A 152 -10.20 -4.69 6.85
CA LYS A 152 -9.19 -3.86 7.50
C LYS A 152 -9.31 -2.39 7.11
N GLU A 153 -8.58 -1.54 7.83
CA GLU A 153 -8.48 -0.12 7.48
C GLU A 153 -7.89 0.08 6.08
N ARG A 154 -8.28 1.19 5.43
CA ARG A 154 -7.85 1.48 4.05
C ARG A 154 -6.34 1.77 4.01
N PRO A 155 -5.54 0.94 3.34
CA PRO A 155 -4.09 1.07 3.37
C PRO A 155 -3.58 2.23 2.51
N LEU A 156 -2.36 2.68 2.80
CA LEU A 156 -1.68 3.68 1.98
C LEU A 156 -1.34 3.13 0.59
N ALA A 157 -0.88 1.87 0.52
CA ALA A 157 -0.58 1.19 -0.74
C ALA A 157 -1.25 -0.19 -0.81
N LEU A 158 -1.60 -0.61 -2.03
CA LEU A 158 -2.03 -1.98 -2.37
C LEU A 158 -1.15 -2.50 -3.51
N TYR A 159 -0.65 -3.71 -3.37
CA TYR A 159 0.16 -4.36 -4.40
C TYR A 159 -0.54 -5.58 -4.97
N ILE A 160 -0.53 -5.71 -6.30
CA ILE A 160 -1.22 -6.79 -7.02
C ILE A 160 -0.21 -7.47 -7.93
N TYR A 161 0.09 -8.74 -7.70
CA TYR A 161 0.91 -9.57 -8.58
C TYR A 161 0.01 -10.56 -9.32
N SER A 162 -0.09 -10.39 -10.64
CA SER A 162 -0.99 -11.13 -11.52
C SER A 162 -0.62 -10.90 -12.99
N SER A 163 -0.75 -11.94 -13.83
CA SER A 163 -0.72 -11.79 -15.28
C SER A 163 -2.12 -11.63 -15.90
N SER A 164 -3.18 -11.87 -15.11
CA SER A 164 -4.58 -11.72 -15.53
C SER A 164 -5.07 -10.26 -15.46
N LYS A 165 -5.34 -9.67 -16.62
CA LYS A 165 -5.99 -8.36 -16.72
C LYS A 165 -7.38 -8.35 -16.08
N ARG A 166 -8.08 -9.48 -16.09
CA ARG A 166 -9.39 -9.63 -15.45
C ARG A 166 -9.25 -9.52 -13.93
N ASN A 167 -8.31 -10.25 -13.34
CA ASN A 167 -8.11 -10.29 -11.89
C ASN A 167 -7.65 -8.92 -11.37
N THR A 168 -6.67 -8.31 -12.03
CA THR A 168 -6.19 -6.96 -11.67
C THR A 168 -7.29 -5.92 -11.69
N LYS A 169 -8.13 -5.87 -12.74
CA LYS A 169 -9.30 -4.98 -12.80
C LYS A 169 -10.32 -5.28 -11.69
N HIS A 170 -10.59 -6.55 -11.43
CA HIS A 170 -11.52 -6.98 -10.38
C HIS A 170 -11.07 -6.51 -9.00
N ILE A 171 -9.80 -6.72 -8.65
CA ILE A 171 -9.23 -6.29 -7.37
C ILE A 171 -9.31 -4.77 -7.23
N ILE A 172 -8.87 -4.02 -8.25
CA ILE A 172 -8.89 -2.54 -8.20
C ILE A 172 -10.31 -2.00 -8.05
N LYS A 173 -11.29 -2.59 -8.76
CA LYS A 173 -12.69 -2.15 -8.69
C LYS A 173 -13.32 -2.40 -7.31
N ASN A 174 -12.84 -3.41 -6.58
CA ASN A 174 -13.46 -3.88 -5.34
C ASN A 174 -12.62 -3.63 -4.08
N THR A 175 -11.54 -2.86 -4.17
CA THR A 175 -10.70 -2.46 -3.02
C THR A 175 -10.43 -0.96 -3.05
N ARG A 176 -9.92 -0.40 -1.95
CA ARG A 176 -9.56 1.02 -1.83
C ARG A 176 -8.20 1.17 -1.18
N ALA A 177 -7.32 1.98 -1.76
CA ALA A 177 -6.01 2.32 -1.21
C ALA A 177 -5.60 3.75 -1.65
N GLY A 178 -4.58 4.32 -1.00
CA GLY A 178 -4.01 5.62 -1.41
C GLY A 178 -3.37 5.57 -2.80
N GLY A 179 -2.60 4.51 -3.05
CA GLY A 179 -1.99 4.15 -4.33
C GLY A 179 -1.98 2.64 -4.58
N THR A 180 -1.76 2.24 -5.84
CA THR A 180 -1.70 0.82 -6.23
C THR A 180 -0.59 0.57 -7.23
N CYS A 181 0.17 -0.51 -7.07
CA CYS A 181 1.06 -1.01 -8.11
C CYS A 181 0.64 -2.41 -8.55
N ILE A 182 0.67 -2.64 -9.86
CA ILE A 182 0.52 -3.97 -10.45
C ILE A 182 1.91 -4.48 -10.81
N ASN A 183 2.23 -5.70 -10.38
CA ASN A 183 3.47 -6.43 -10.59
C ASN A 183 4.72 -5.69 -10.10
N ASN A 184 4.59 -4.77 -9.15
CA ASN A 184 5.72 -4.12 -8.49
C ASN A 184 5.26 -3.54 -7.15
N ASN A 185 6.18 -3.02 -6.35
CA ASN A 185 5.91 -2.33 -5.09
C ASN A 185 6.77 -1.07 -4.98
N VAL A 186 6.37 -0.11 -4.13
CA VAL A 186 7.10 1.14 -3.80
C VAL A 186 7.25 2.13 -4.97
N ILE A 187 7.47 1.68 -6.20
CA ILE A 187 7.85 2.52 -7.35
C ILE A 187 6.82 3.58 -7.76
N HIS A 188 5.55 3.44 -7.38
CA HIS A 188 4.55 4.50 -7.63
C HIS A 188 4.89 5.79 -6.89
N TYR A 189 5.54 5.69 -5.72
CA TYR A 189 6.05 6.85 -4.99
C TYR A 189 7.15 7.57 -5.80
N ALA A 190 7.99 6.86 -6.54
CA ALA A 190 9.07 7.51 -7.31
C ALA A 190 8.57 8.30 -8.53
N ASN A 191 7.30 8.16 -8.92
CA ASN A 191 6.75 8.86 -10.08
C ASN A 191 6.11 10.19 -9.67
N HIS A 192 6.82 11.29 -9.91
CA HIS A 192 6.37 12.65 -9.54
C HIS A 192 5.13 13.14 -10.30
N ASN A 193 4.70 12.42 -11.35
CA ASN A 193 3.48 12.68 -12.10
C ASN A 193 2.25 11.97 -11.52
N LEU A 194 2.40 11.18 -10.45
CA LEU A 194 1.30 10.57 -9.72
C LEU A 194 1.04 11.32 -8.41
N PRO A 195 -0.22 11.49 -7.99
CA PRO A 195 -0.52 12.06 -6.69
C PRO A 195 -0.20 11.02 -5.60
N PHE A 196 0.58 11.41 -4.59
CA PHE A 196 0.91 10.55 -3.46
C PHE A 196 0.19 10.99 -2.19
N GLY A 197 -0.53 10.07 -1.56
CA GLY A 197 -1.26 10.32 -0.31
C GLY A 197 -2.27 9.22 -0.02
N GLY A 198 -2.74 9.18 1.22
CA GLY A 198 -3.67 8.16 1.71
C GLY A 198 -5.12 8.37 1.30
N VAL A 199 -5.98 7.54 1.89
CA VAL A 199 -7.43 7.69 1.90
C VAL A 199 -7.97 7.22 3.25
N ASN A 200 -8.80 8.03 3.90
CA ASN A 200 -9.31 7.78 5.25
C ASN A 200 -8.15 7.54 6.27
N ASN A 201 -8.08 6.37 6.88
CA ASN A 201 -7.16 6.00 7.96
C ASN A 201 -5.69 6.09 7.54
N SER A 202 -5.39 5.91 6.25
CA SER A 202 -4.03 6.09 5.72
C SER A 202 -3.63 7.54 5.44
N GLY A 203 -4.57 8.50 5.52
CA GLY A 203 -4.35 9.93 5.35
C GLY A 203 -5.42 10.63 4.50
N ILE A 204 -5.42 11.97 4.54
CA ILE A 204 -6.30 12.84 3.74
C ILE A 204 -5.43 13.81 2.94
N GLY A 205 -5.81 14.03 1.68
CA GLY A 205 -5.05 14.87 0.75
C GLY A 205 -3.95 14.09 0.04
N LYS A 206 -3.45 14.67 -1.05
CA LYS A 206 -2.36 14.11 -1.85
C LYS A 206 -1.40 15.23 -2.23
N SER A 207 -0.11 14.95 -2.21
CA SER A 207 0.93 15.84 -2.71
C SER A 207 1.69 15.16 -3.86
N HIS A 208 2.98 15.46 -4.00
CA HIS A 208 3.90 15.10 -5.09
C HIS A 208 3.81 16.02 -6.30
N GLY A 209 4.96 16.50 -6.78
CA GLY A 209 5.08 17.25 -8.03
C GLY A 209 4.02 18.34 -8.17
N PHE A 210 3.29 18.31 -9.28
CA PHE A 210 2.18 19.24 -9.55
C PHE A 210 1.05 19.18 -8.51
N TYR A 211 0.72 17.99 -8.01
CA TYR A 211 -0.34 17.84 -6.99
C TYR A 211 0.07 18.46 -5.65
N GLY A 212 1.35 18.40 -5.31
CA GLY A 212 1.90 19.12 -4.16
C GLY A 212 1.75 20.64 -4.32
N PHE A 213 2.11 21.18 -5.48
CA PHE A 213 1.86 22.59 -5.79
C PHE A 213 0.38 22.95 -5.64
N LYS A 214 -0.53 22.15 -6.20
CA LYS A 214 -1.99 22.38 -6.04
C LYS A 214 -2.45 22.32 -4.58
N ALA A 215 -1.91 21.39 -3.78
CA ALA A 215 -2.28 21.20 -2.38
C ALA A 215 -1.89 22.39 -1.48
N PHE A 216 -0.80 23.09 -1.82
CA PHE A 216 -0.33 24.27 -1.10
C PHE A 216 -0.66 25.59 -1.81
N SER A 217 -1.57 25.57 -2.79
CA SER A 217 -1.99 26.75 -3.54
C SER A 217 -3.48 27.03 -3.37
N ASN A 218 -3.83 28.31 -3.31
CA ASN A 218 -5.22 28.75 -3.47
C ASN A 218 -5.56 28.81 -4.98
N GLN A 219 -6.42 27.92 -5.46
CA GLN A 219 -6.94 27.96 -6.84
C GLN A 219 -7.96 29.08 -6.98
N ARG A 220 -7.47 30.33 -7.03
CA ARG A 220 -8.30 31.54 -7.10
C ARG A 220 -9.09 31.58 -8.41
N ALA A 221 -10.41 31.45 -8.31
CA ALA A 221 -11.31 31.72 -9.42
C ALA A 221 -11.34 33.23 -9.71
N VAL A 222 -11.21 33.61 -10.98
CA VAL A 222 -11.30 35.00 -11.44
C VAL A 222 -12.26 35.04 -12.62
N VAL A 223 -13.28 35.90 -12.54
CA VAL A 223 -14.21 36.19 -13.63
C VAL A 223 -14.00 37.62 -14.09
N LYS A 224 -13.88 37.82 -15.40
CA LYS A 224 -13.87 39.13 -16.04
C LYS A 224 -15.14 39.28 -16.88
N GLN A 225 -16.04 40.17 -16.47
CA GLN A 225 -17.18 40.60 -17.27
C GLN A 225 -16.77 41.84 -18.07
N HIS A 226 -17.08 41.88 -19.36
CA HIS A 226 -16.95 43.10 -20.16
C HIS A 226 -18.03 44.11 -19.73
N THR A 227 -17.81 45.41 -19.92
CA THR A 227 -18.70 46.50 -19.46
C THR A 227 -20.16 46.37 -19.89
N PHE A 228 -20.45 45.58 -20.93
CA PHE A 228 -21.81 45.15 -21.27
C PHE A 228 -21.87 43.62 -21.15
N GLY A 229 -22.57 43.13 -20.12
CA GLY A 229 -22.71 41.71 -19.86
C GLY A 229 -24.10 41.19 -20.21
N ILE A 230 -24.18 40.06 -20.94
CA ILE A 230 -25.46 39.41 -21.24
C ILE A 230 -26.19 38.91 -19.97
N ASN A 231 -25.44 38.73 -18.87
CA ASN A 231 -25.97 38.38 -17.56
C ASN A 231 -26.82 39.50 -16.94
N GLU A 232 -26.65 40.76 -17.36
CA GLU A 232 -27.50 41.87 -16.92
C GLU A 232 -28.95 41.71 -17.39
N LEU A 233 -29.20 40.94 -18.46
CA LEU A 233 -30.55 40.56 -18.88
C LEU A 233 -31.27 39.69 -17.85
N LEU A 234 -30.54 39.07 -16.92
CA LEU A 234 -31.10 38.30 -15.81
C LEU A 234 -31.28 39.14 -14.54
N PHE A 235 -30.84 40.41 -14.52
CA PHE A 235 -30.97 41.28 -13.35
C PHE A 235 -32.41 41.76 -13.15
N PRO A 236 -32.79 42.23 -11.95
CA PRO A 236 -34.09 42.84 -11.71
C PRO A 236 -34.40 44.04 -12.64
N PRO A 237 -35.69 44.36 -12.87
CA PRO A 237 -36.88 43.64 -12.41
C PRO A 237 -37.11 42.34 -13.19
N TYR A 238 -37.64 41.32 -12.51
CA TYR A 238 -37.88 39.99 -13.08
C TYR A 238 -39.21 39.94 -13.84
N THR A 239 -39.14 39.80 -15.16
CA THR A 239 -40.31 39.67 -16.04
C THR A 239 -40.51 38.23 -16.49
N LYS A 240 -41.70 37.86 -16.98
CA LYS A 240 -41.97 36.53 -17.57
C LYS A 240 -40.98 36.15 -18.67
N PHE A 241 -40.46 37.14 -19.41
CA PHE A 241 -39.42 36.93 -20.42
C PHE A 241 -38.10 36.50 -19.78
N LYS A 242 -37.64 37.21 -18.73
CA LYS A 242 -36.40 36.86 -18.01
C LYS A 242 -36.52 35.52 -17.29
N GLU A 243 -37.69 35.17 -16.75
CA GLU A 243 -37.95 33.85 -16.17
C GLU A 243 -37.80 32.75 -17.24
N LYS A 244 -38.39 32.93 -18.42
CA LYS A 244 -38.25 31.99 -19.54
C LYS A 244 -36.79 31.86 -20.00
N LEU A 245 -36.07 32.98 -20.07
CA LEU A 245 -34.64 33.01 -20.39
C LEU A 245 -33.82 32.24 -19.35
N ALA A 246 -34.02 32.50 -18.06
CA ALA A 246 -33.32 31.82 -16.96
C ALA A 246 -33.57 30.31 -16.97
N ARG A 247 -34.82 29.87 -17.17
CA ARG A 247 -35.16 28.43 -17.29
C ARG A 247 -34.47 27.77 -18.48
N ALA A 248 -34.33 28.48 -19.59
CA ALA A 248 -33.65 27.97 -20.78
C ALA A 248 -32.13 27.89 -20.60
N THR A 249 -31.53 28.79 -19.82
CA THR A 249 -30.08 28.85 -19.58
C THR A 249 -29.60 28.00 -18.41
N ILE A 250 -30.45 27.69 -17.43
CA ILE A 250 -30.09 26.92 -16.22
C ILE A 250 -29.46 25.56 -16.52
N LYS A 251 -29.81 24.91 -17.62
CA LYS A 251 -29.23 23.60 -18.01
C LYS A 251 -27.76 23.69 -18.48
N TRP A 252 -27.28 24.90 -18.74
CA TRP A 252 -25.92 25.21 -19.21
C TRP A 252 -25.05 25.84 -18.12
N PHE A 253 -25.63 26.07 -16.93
CA PHE A 253 -24.95 26.44 -15.70
C PHE A 253 -24.94 25.23 -14.76
#